data_AF-A0A9Q9UVH7-F1
#
_entry.id   AF-A0A9Q9UVH7-F1
#
_cell.length_a   1.000
_cell.length_b   1.000
_cell.length_c   1.000
_cell.angle_alpha   90.00
_cell.angle_beta   90.00
_cell.angle_gamma   90.00
#
_symmetry.space_group_name_H-M   'P 1'
#
loop_
_entity.id
_entity.type
_entity.pdbx_description
1 polymer ?
#
loop_
_entity_poly.entity_id
_entity_poly.type
_entity_poly.pdbx_seq_one_letter_code
_entity_poly.pdbx_strand_id
1 'polypeptide(L)'
;MKLKRLREFSQNVYNQMRTAKDAVFELMDAAILTLRPSCLAELSLSYVFRREWDSAYEALSDCRPHWLNLLKLFILEIPPIIQPILVADHSPYSLPDAVTLTEKTYEYQASSVSVNPPVGVG
;
A
#
# COMPACT_ATOMS: atom_id res chain seq x y z
N MET A 1 -12.10 -13.87 22.61
CA MET A 1 -12.65 -12.55 22.24
C MET A 1 -11.86 -11.85 21.13
N LYS A 2 -10.51 -11.78 21.18
CA LYS A 2 -9.67 -11.12 20.14
C LYS A 2 -9.79 -11.72 18.72
N LEU A 3 -9.83 -13.05 18.60
CA LEU A 3 -9.91 -13.75 17.30
C LEU A 3 -11.22 -13.48 16.53
N LYS A 4 -12.36 -13.36 17.23
CA LYS A 4 -13.65 -13.07 16.60
C LYS A 4 -13.65 -11.67 15.98
N ARG A 5 -13.18 -10.67 16.73
CA ARG A 5 -13.06 -9.29 16.26
C ARG A 5 -12.12 -9.18 15.06
N LEU A 6 -10.96 -9.84 15.10
CA LEU A 6 -10.02 -9.84 13.98
C LEU A 6 -10.67 -10.44 12.72
N ARG A 7 -11.39 -11.56 12.86
CA ARG A 7 -12.11 -12.17 11.73
C ARG A 7 -13.19 -11.27 11.16
N GLU A 8 -13.96 -10.60 12.02
CA GLU A 8 -14.97 -9.62 11.61
C GLU A 8 -14.36 -8.44 10.88
N PHE A 9 -13.25 -7.89 11.40
CA PHE A 9 -12.50 -6.82 10.74
C PHE A 9 -11.99 -7.26 9.35
N SER A 10 -11.32 -8.40 9.26
CA SER A 10 -10.84 -8.94 7.98
C SER A 10 -11.98 -9.14 6.97
N GLN A 11 -13.13 -9.65 7.43
CA GLN A 11 -14.30 -9.82 6.57
C GLN A 11 -14.86 -8.46 6.10
N ASN A 12 -14.89 -7.46 6.98
CA ASN A 12 -15.35 -6.11 6.63
C ASN A 12 -14.44 -5.46 5.58
N VAL A 13 -13.11 -5.61 5.73
CA VAL A 13 -12.11 -5.16 4.75
C VAL A 13 -12.30 -5.89 3.42
N TYR A 14 -12.47 -7.22 3.45
CA TYR A 14 -12.72 -8.02 2.26
C TYR A 14 -13.96 -7.54 1.50
N ASN A 15 -15.02 -7.20 2.22
CA ASN A 15 -16.26 -6.69 1.64
C ASN A 15 -16.08 -5.33 0.94
N GLN A 16 -15.08 -4.51 1.33
CA GLN A 16 -14.82 -3.22 0.68
C GLN A 16 -14.02 -3.32 -0.62
N MET A 17 -13.33 -4.43 -0.85
CA MET A 17 -12.64 -4.68 -2.12
C MET A 17 -13.66 -4.81 -3.27
N ARG A 18 -13.24 -4.66 -4.53
CA ARG A 18 -14.10 -4.90 -5.69
C ARG A 18 -13.77 -6.24 -6.35
N THR A 19 -13.06 -6.21 -7.46
CA THR A 19 -12.57 -7.38 -8.18
C THR A 19 -11.29 -7.90 -7.54
N ALA A 20 -10.90 -9.14 -7.89
CA ALA A 20 -9.64 -9.77 -7.42
C ALA A 20 -9.43 -9.85 -5.89
N LYS A 21 -10.49 -9.75 -5.07
CA LYS A 21 -10.40 -9.68 -3.60
C LYS A 21 -9.56 -10.81 -3.00
N ASP A 22 -9.79 -12.03 -3.45
CA ASP A 22 -9.08 -13.21 -2.95
C ASP A 22 -7.58 -13.15 -3.25
N ALA A 23 -7.23 -12.72 -4.47
CA ALA A 23 -5.83 -12.59 -4.88
C ALA A 23 -5.12 -11.48 -4.11
N VAL A 24 -5.81 -10.36 -3.85
CA VAL A 24 -5.29 -9.26 -3.03
C VAL A 24 -5.07 -9.68 -1.58
N PHE A 25 -5.98 -10.46 -1.02
CA PHE A 25 -5.84 -10.97 0.35
C PHE A 25 -4.69 -11.97 0.46
N GLU A 26 -4.55 -12.90 -0.49
CA GLU A 26 -3.38 -13.78 -0.54
C GLU A 26 -2.08 -12.99 -0.73
N LEU A 27 -2.08 -11.94 -1.55
CA LEU A 27 -0.93 -11.07 -1.76
C LEU A 27 -0.57 -10.28 -0.49
N MET A 28 -1.57 -9.82 0.26
CA MET A 28 -1.38 -9.15 1.54
C MET A 28 -0.77 -10.10 2.57
N ASP A 29 -1.28 -11.33 2.67
CA ASP A 29 -0.72 -12.37 3.54
C ASP A 29 0.73 -12.68 3.14
N ALA A 30 1.01 -12.78 1.85
CA ALA A 30 2.37 -12.96 1.34
C ALA A 30 3.29 -11.80 1.73
N ALA A 31 2.82 -10.54 1.63
CA ALA A 31 3.59 -9.36 2.02
C ALA A 31 3.86 -9.28 3.52
N ILE A 32 2.96 -9.77 4.37
CA ILE A 32 3.17 -9.84 5.83
C ILE A 32 4.21 -10.91 6.19
N LEU A 33 4.22 -12.03 5.47
CA LEU A 33 5.11 -13.16 5.75
C LEU A 33 6.51 -13.00 5.13
N THR A 34 6.63 -12.23 4.05
CA THR A 34 7.90 -11.98 3.36
C THR A 34 8.57 -10.73 3.90
N LEU A 35 9.65 -10.89 4.68
CA LEU A 35 10.29 -9.80 5.42
C LEU A 35 10.78 -8.65 4.53
N ARG A 36 11.37 -8.96 3.36
CA ARG A 36 12.00 -8.00 2.44
C ARG A 36 11.91 -8.50 1.00
N PRO A 37 10.74 -8.42 0.35
CA PRO A 37 10.64 -8.77 -1.06
C PRO A 37 11.43 -7.77 -1.90
N SER A 38 12.21 -8.26 -2.84
CA SER A 38 12.99 -7.47 -3.80
C SER A 38 12.12 -6.92 -4.93
N CYS A 39 11.01 -7.62 -5.24
CA CYS A 39 10.04 -7.20 -6.25
C CYS A 39 8.65 -7.82 -5.99
N LEU A 40 7.63 -7.36 -6.71
CA LEU A 40 6.26 -7.89 -6.59
C LEU A 40 6.18 -9.37 -6.97
N ALA A 41 6.92 -9.82 -7.99
CA ALA A 41 6.95 -11.22 -8.40
C ALA A 41 7.46 -12.13 -7.28
N GLU A 42 8.37 -11.68 -6.41
CA GLU A 42 8.84 -12.46 -5.27
C GLU A 42 7.71 -12.79 -4.28
N LEU A 43 6.74 -11.88 -4.12
CA LEU A 43 5.58 -12.15 -3.26
C LEU A 43 4.71 -13.28 -3.79
N SER A 44 4.67 -13.49 -5.11
CA SER A 44 3.93 -14.60 -5.72
C SER A 44 4.56 -15.98 -5.45
N LEU A 45 5.83 -16.02 -5.03
CA LEU A 45 6.52 -17.25 -4.65
C LEU A 45 6.23 -17.68 -3.21
N SER A 46 5.51 -16.86 -2.43
CA SER A 46 5.15 -17.19 -1.06
C SER A 46 4.17 -18.37 -1.03
N TYR A 47 4.34 -19.28 -0.07
CA TYR A 47 3.49 -20.48 0.06
C TYR A 47 2.00 -20.17 0.29
N VAL A 48 1.68 -18.95 0.75
CA VAL A 48 0.29 -18.51 0.96
C VAL A 48 -0.37 -17.95 -0.30
N PHE A 49 0.43 -17.63 -1.33
CA PHE A 49 -0.06 -17.15 -2.61
C PHE A 49 -0.22 -18.34 -3.57
N ARG A 50 -1.46 -18.71 -3.86
CA ARG A 50 -1.78 -19.97 -4.57
C ARG A 50 -1.96 -19.81 -6.07
N ARG A 51 -1.80 -18.60 -6.59
CA ARG A 51 -2.05 -18.24 -7.98
C ARG A 51 -0.75 -18.11 -8.75
N GLU A 52 -0.86 -17.98 -10.07
CA GLU A 52 0.27 -17.68 -10.94
C GLU A 52 0.78 -16.25 -10.70
N TRP A 53 2.04 -16.01 -11.05
CA TRP A 53 2.76 -14.77 -10.73
C TRP A 53 2.16 -13.52 -11.38
N ASP A 54 1.56 -13.66 -12.55
CA ASP A 54 0.82 -12.63 -13.28
C ASP A 54 -0.40 -12.15 -12.49
N SER A 55 -1.08 -13.05 -11.78
CA SER A 55 -2.22 -12.73 -10.92
C SER A 55 -1.86 -11.74 -9.82
N ALA A 56 -0.59 -11.66 -9.39
CA ALA A 56 -0.16 -10.66 -8.40
C ALA A 56 -0.23 -9.23 -8.97
N TYR A 57 0.12 -9.07 -10.25
CA TYR A 57 0.05 -7.79 -10.96
C TYR A 57 -1.41 -7.43 -11.27
N GLU A 58 -2.19 -8.40 -11.77
CA GLU A 58 -3.61 -8.21 -12.05
C GLU A 58 -4.40 -7.86 -10.79
N ALA A 59 -4.11 -8.52 -9.67
CA ALA A 59 -4.76 -8.25 -8.39
C ALA A 59 -4.64 -6.78 -7.97
N LEU A 60 -3.45 -6.20 -8.06
CA LEU A 60 -3.23 -4.79 -7.72
C LEU A 60 -3.89 -3.84 -8.75
N SER A 61 -3.84 -4.20 -10.03
CA SER A 61 -4.51 -3.44 -11.08
C SER A 61 -6.03 -3.41 -10.87
N ASP A 62 -6.63 -4.52 -10.43
CA ASP A 62 -8.08 -4.69 -10.47
C ASP A 62 -8.78 -4.44 -9.14
N CYS A 63 -8.08 -4.53 -8.00
CA CYS A 63 -8.67 -4.47 -6.64
C CYS A 63 -9.64 -3.30 -6.40
N ARG A 64 -9.33 -2.13 -6.99
CA ARG A 64 -10.09 -0.86 -6.95
C ARG A 64 -11.00 -0.73 -5.71
N PRO A 65 -10.43 -0.71 -4.49
CA PRO A 65 -11.22 -0.78 -3.27
C PRO A 65 -12.04 0.49 -3.03
N HIS A 66 -13.11 0.38 -2.24
CA HIS A 66 -13.86 1.54 -1.75
C HIS A 66 -13.06 2.27 -0.65
N TRP A 67 -12.10 3.10 -1.08
CA TRP A 67 -11.13 3.78 -0.21
C TRP A 67 -11.75 4.47 1.01
N LEU A 68 -12.79 5.28 0.81
CA LEU A 68 -13.45 6.00 1.89
C LEU A 68 -14.07 5.07 2.94
N ASN A 69 -14.58 3.91 2.52
CA ASN A 69 -15.16 2.94 3.44
C ASN A 69 -14.06 2.18 4.20
N LEU A 70 -12.94 1.85 3.54
CA LEU A 70 -11.78 1.28 4.22
C LEU A 70 -11.23 2.22 5.30
N LEU A 71 -11.08 3.51 4.98
CA LEU A 71 -10.64 4.51 5.96
C LEU A 71 -11.57 4.58 7.18
N LYS A 72 -12.88 4.55 6.96
CA LYS A 72 -13.86 4.50 8.07
C LYS A 72 -13.65 3.25 8.94
N LEU A 73 -13.42 2.09 8.34
CA LEU A 73 -13.13 0.85 9.09
C LEU A 73 -11.85 0.98 9.92
N PHE A 74 -10.80 1.60 9.38
CA PHE A 74 -9.55 1.80 10.13
C PHE A 74 -9.73 2.77 11.30
N ILE A 75 -10.48 3.86 11.11
CA ILE A 75 -10.78 4.83 12.18
C ILE A 75 -11.51 4.16 13.34
N LEU A 76 -12.43 3.22 13.06
CA LEU A 76 -13.17 2.49 14.10
C LEU A 76 -12.28 1.60 14.98
N GLU A 77 -11.11 1.18 14.49
CA GLU A 77 -10.14 0.39 15.26
C GLU A 77 -9.18 1.27 16.10
N ILE A 78 -9.15 2.59 15.86
CA ILE A 78 -8.37 3.53 16.67
C ILE A 78 -9.07 3.68 18.04
N PRO A 79 -8.38 3.41 19.17
CA PRO A 79 -8.97 3.61 20.49
C PRO A 79 -9.43 5.07 20.68
N PRO A 80 -10.60 5.31 21.28
CA PRO A 80 -11.04 6.67 21.57
C PRO A 80 -10.13 7.28 22.65
N ILE A 81 -9.27 8.20 22.24
CA ILE A 81 -8.37 8.95 23.12
C ILE A 81 -8.96 10.36 23.28
N ILE A 82 -9.07 10.84 24.52
CA ILE A 82 -9.68 12.14 24.86
C ILE A 82 -8.94 13.30 24.17
N GLN A 83 -7.61 13.18 24.05
CA GLN A 83 -6.75 14.14 23.36
C GLN A 83 -5.77 13.38 22.45
N PRO A 84 -6.16 13.07 21.19
CA PRO A 84 -5.29 12.38 20.26
C PRO A 84 -4.14 13.31 19.82
N ILE A 85 -2.92 12.78 19.80
CA ILE A 85 -1.79 13.44 19.14
C ILE A 85 -1.77 12.97 17.70
N LEU A 86 -2.00 13.89 16.77
CA LEU A 86 -1.91 13.63 15.33
C LEU A 86 -0.51 14.02 14.86
N VAL A 87 0.27 13.04 14.44
CA VAL A 87 1.58 13.27 13.84
C VAL A 87 1.39 13.36 12.33
N ALA A 88 1.79 14.49 11.75
CA ALA A 88 1.85 14.69 10.32
C ALA A 88 3.32 14.77 9.91
N ASP A 89 3.77 13.83 9.09
CA ASP A 89 5.01 13.97 8.31
C ASP A 89 4.67 13.93 6.83
N HIS A 90 5.57 14.48 6.03
CA HIS A 90 5.56 14.29 4.59
C HIS A 90 6.77 13.45 4.22
N SER A 91 6.53 12.21 3.82
CA SER A 91 7.54 11.34 3.24
C SER A 91 7.40 11.37 1.72
N PRO A 92 8.26 12.10 0.97
CA PRO A 92 8.17 12.13 -0.48
C PRO A 92 8.48 10.74 -1.04
N TYR A 93 7.58 10.19 -1.86
CA TYR A 93 7.80 8.96 -2.60
C TYR A 93 8.18 9.30 -4.03
N SER A 94 9.47 9.53 -4.28
CA SER A 94 9.98 9.88 -5.61
C SER A 94 9.74 8.73 -6.59
N LEU A 95 9.10 9.02 -7.71
CA LEU A 95 8.91 8.10 -8.83
C LEU A 95 9.73 8.60 -10.04
N PRO A 96 11.07 8.46 -10.02
CA PRO A 96 11.94 9.06 -11.04
C PRO A 96 11.70 8.51 -12.44
N ASP A 97 11.22 7.26 -12.52
CA ASP A 97 10.96 6.53 -13.77
C ASP A 97 9.47 6.56 -14.19
N ALA A 98 8.61 7.29 -13.47
CA ALA A 98 7.21 7.41 -13.86
C ALA A 98 7.07 8.18 -15.17
N VAL A 99 6.13 7.76 -16.01
CA VAL A 99 5.80 8.48 -17.25
C VAL A 99 5.30 9.88 -16.88
N THR A 100 6.07 10.90 -17.27
CA THR A 100 5.69 12.30 -17.11
C THR A 100 4.93 12.79 -18.34
N LEU A 101 4.15 13.86 -18.16
CA LEU A 101 3.59 14.60 -19.29
C LEU A 101 4.73 15.12 -20.16
N THR A 102 4.54 15.19 -21.49
CA THR A 102 5.55 15.66 -22.44
C THR A 102 6.13 17.04 -22.07
N GLU A 103 5.33 17.89 -21.44
CA GLU A 103 5.70 19.25 -21.03
C GLU A 103 6.42 19.32 -19.67
N LYS A 104 6.42 18.23 -18.87
CA LYS A 104 7.15 18.16 -17.60
C LYS A 104 8.60 17.76 -17.85
N THR A 105 9.49 18.75 -17.85
CA THR A 105 10.94 18.58 -17.89
C THR A 105 11.54 18.39 -16.49
N TYR A 106 12.69 17.72 -16.38
CA TYR A 106 13.46 17.66 -15.14
C TYR A 106 14.03 19.04 -14.81
N GLU A 107 13.65 19.62 -13.68
CA GLU A 107 14.30 20.82 -13.14
C GLU A 107 15.36 20.41 -12.12
N TYR A 108 16.62 20.73 -12.41
CA TYR A 108 17.71 20.57 -11.45
C TYR A 108 17.67 21.72 -10.44
N GLN A 109 17.41 21.41 -9.17
CA GLN A 109 17.55 22.38 -8.08
C GLN A 109 18.85 22.10 -7.32
N ALA A 110 19.82 23.00 -7.45
CA ALA A 110 21.05 22.93 -6.68
C ALA A 110 20.76 23.18 -5.20
N SER A 111 20.89 22.16 -4.36
CA SER A 111 20.95 22.33 -2.90
C SER A 111 22.35 22.75 -2.49
N SER A 112 22.47 23.74 -1.60
CA SER A 112 23.74 24.21 -1.02
C SER A 112 24.39 23.21 -0.04
N VAL A 113 23.81 22.03 0.11
CA VAL A 113 24.24 20.95 0.99
C VAL A 113 24.81 19.84 0.13
N SER A 114 26.07 19.47 0.38
CA SER A 114 26.87 18.51 -0.43
C SER A 114 26.37 17.07 -0.39
N VAL A 115 25.34 16.76 0.40
CA VAL A 115 24.82 15.42 0.61
C VAL A 115 23.30 15.46 0.63
N ASN A 116 22.66 15.30 -0.54
CA ASN A 116 21.36 14.63 -0.66
C ASN A 116 21.09 14.21 -2.11
N PRO A 117 20.48 13.03 -2.35
CA PRO A 117 20.05 12.57 -3.67
C PRO A 117 18.98 13.50 -4.27
N PRO A 118 18.68 13.40 -5.58
CA PRO A 118 17.77 14.32 -6.27
C PRO A 118 16.46 14.51 -5.49
N VAL A 119 16.16 15.77 -5.21
CA VAL A 119 14.91 16.18 -4.58
C VAL A 119 13.80 15.89 -5.59
N GLY A 120 12.99 14.86 -5.31
CA GLY A 120 11.74 14.66 -6.02
C GLY A 120 10.79 15.79 -5.63
N VAL A 121 10.37 16.60 -6.60
CA VAL A 121 9.35 17.62 -6.38
C VAL A 121 8.03 16.90 -6.10
N GLY A 122 7.56 16.99 -4.86
CA GLY A 122 6.22 16.59 -4.41
C GLY A 122 5.32 17.80 -4.25
#